data_AF-A0A395VRW7-F1
#
_entry.id   AF-A0A395VRW7-F1
#
_cell.length_a   1.000
_cell.length_b   1.000
_cell.length_c   1.000
_cell.angle_alpha   90.00
_cell.angle_beta   90.00
_cell.angle_gamma   90.00
#
_symmetry.space_group_name_H-M   'P 1'
#
loop_
_entity.id
_entity.type
_entity.pdbx_description
1 polymer ?
#
loop_
_entity_poly.entity_id
_entity_poly.type
_entity_poly.pdbx_seq_one_letter_code
_entity_poly.pdbx_strand_id
1 'polypeptide(L)'
;MRKKLRKSFFCLLSTIIICLWLFSCDEHICKIYSNRSFEDIRSIAYNTKEAFCIVLVDSTRELSREYCLKNKKNIDVNKTIYNIVDINISSNEWYMKWLCPLSLPLTCVFSEEGTLIDLIPGATKETFLYTAKAISDKKITNYHYPNRFKLSKCTAISLLNQVLECKMDLDQGIYVPTVLSNPIDSLKYPYSFYWGIVGELMENDTVESKILARSMLELETPYYLQLFKNEFITAKKVLNPDFEINDEPSIRIDNDIVSLSDCKVGENVSFVIPIYNDGKYPLKISKIFTSCSCLSLIDHTKEFVVSPKDSVMVRFNFRSEESGEVTRDVFITSNSINRPILYVKILADIY
;
A
#
# COMPACT_ATOMS: atom_id res chain seq x y z
N MET A 1 22.54 -55.25 48.31
CA MET A 1 22.37 -54.79 46.90
C MET A 1 21.39 -53.63 46.70
N ARG A 2 20.21 -53.57 47.37
CA ARG A 2 19.19 -52.53 47.12
C ARG A 2 19.58 -51.07 47.48
N LYS A 3 20.46 -50.83 48.47
CA LYS A 3 20.90 -49.45 48.84
C LYS A 3 21.90 -48.83 47.85
N LYS A 4 22.70 -49.64 47.14
CA LYS A 4 23.71 -49.14 46.17
C LYS A 4 23.07 -48.73 44.84
N LEU A 5 22.04 -49.47 44.38
CA LEU A 5 21.26 -49.12 43.19
C LEU A 5 20.49 -47.81 43.36
N ARG A 6 19.89 -47.57 44.54
CA ARG A 6 19.09 -46.35 44.79
C ARG A 6 19.94 -45.08 44.83
N LYS A 7 21.18 -45.15 45.31
CA LYS A 7 22.13 -44.03 45.32
C LYS A 7 22.69 -43.73 43.91
N SER A 8 22.94 -44.78 43.12
CA SER A 8 23.37 -44.63 41.73
C SER A 8 22.27 -44.05 40.84
N PHE A 9 21.01 -44.43 41.08
CA PHE A 9 19.85 -43.90 40.35
C PHE A 9 19.58 -42.43 40.69
N PHE A 10 19.74 -42.03 41.95
CA PHE A 10 19.57 -40.63 42.37
C PHE A 10 20.70 -39.73 41.84
N CYS A 11 21.94 -40.21 41.78
CA CYS A 11 23.05 -39.50 41.14
C CYS A 11 22.86 -39.37 39.62
N LEU A 12 22.38 -40.42 38.94
CA LEU A 12 22.08 -40.36 37.49
C LEU A 12 20.93 -39.39 37.19
N LEU A 13 19.88 -39.39 38.01
CA LEU A 13 18.75 -38.48 37.86
C LEU A 13 19.16 -37.03 38.13
N SER A 14 20.01 -36.77 39.13
CA SER A 14 20.52 -35.42 39.39
C SER A 14 21.45 -34.93 38.29
N THR A 15 22.29 -35.79 37.69
CA THR A 15 23.13 -35.41 36.55
C THR A 15 22.32 -35.17 35.27
N ILE A 16 21.23 -35.91 35.04
CA ILE A 16 20.34 -35.68 33.89
C ILE A 16 19.55 -34.36 34.05
N ILE A 17 19.07 -34.06 35.27
CA ILE A 17 18.38 -32.79 35.56
C ILE A 17 19.34 -31.59 35.46
N ILE A 18 20.60 -31.73 35.92
CA ILE A 18 21.61 -30.67 35.79
C ILE A 18 22.06 -30.51 34.33
N CYS A 19 22.17 -31.58 33.55
CA CYS A 19 22.44 -31.49 32.11
C CYS A 19 21.26 -30.89 31.31
N LEU A 20 20.01 -31.11 31.72
CA LEU A 20 18.84 -30.46 31.10
C LEU A 20 18.76 -28.96 31.40
N TRP A 21 19.36 -28.48 32.49
CA TRP A 21 19.48 -27.05 32.79
C TRP A 21 20.69 -26.38 32.12
N LEU A 22 21.72 -27.16 31.74
CA LEU A 22 22.94 -26.66 31.07
C LEU A 22 22.82 -26.57 29.55
N PHE A 23 21.71 -27.03 28.96
CA PHE A 23 21.37 -26.85 27.54
C PHE A 23 20.16 -25.92 27.33
N SER A 24 19.91 -24.98 28.26
CA SER A 24 19.12 -23.79 27.93
C SER A 24 20.04 -22.69 27.38
N CYS A 25 20.79 -23.01 26.33
CA CYS A 25 21.21 -21.96 25.40
C CYS A 25 19.94 -21.60 24.63
N ASP A 26 19.29 -20.51 25.06
CA ASP A 26 18.18 -19.87 24.35
C ASP A 26 18.76 -19.41 23.00
N GLU A 27 18.76 -20.30 22.01
CA GLU A 27 19.03 -19.94 20.61
C GLU A 27 17.95 -18.93 20.27
N HIS A 28 18.33 -17.65 20.32
CA HIS A 28 17.47 -16.57 19.92
C HIS A 28 17.22 -16.75 18.41
N ILE A 29 16.07 -17.28 18.02
CA ILE A 29 15.74 -17.46 16.60
C ILE A 29 14.76 -16.35 16.24
N CYS A 30 15.23 -15.39 15.44
CA CYS A 30 14.32 -14.45 14.79
C CYS A 30 13.34 -15.24 13.91
N LYS A 31 12.04 -14.98 14.07
CA LYS A 31 10.97 -15.68 13.36
C LYS A 31 10.52 -14.83 12.17
N ILE A 32 10.98 -15.21 10.98
CA ILE A 32 10.58 -14.57 9.74
C ILE A 32 9.46 -15.38 9.09
N TYR A 33 8.30 -14.75 8.96
CA TYR A 33 7.13 -15.22 8.24
C TYR A 33 6.96 -14.44 6.94
N SER A 34 6.08 -14.94 6.07
CA SER A 34 5.73 -14.25 4.83
C SER A 34 4.24 -14.38 4.57
N ASN A 35 3.61 -13.25 4.25
CA ASN A 35 2.22 -13.13 3.85
C ASN A 35 1.23 -13.80 4.83
N ARG A 36 1.55 -13.84 6.12
CA ARG A 36 0.60 -14.24 7.16
C ARG A 36 -0.41 -13.12 7.40
N SER A 37 -1.62 -13.50 7.83
CA SER A 37 -2.65 -12.52 8.20
C SER A 37 -2.18 -11.67 9.38
N PHE A 38 -2.77 -10.48 9.55
CA PHE A 38 -2.50 -9.64 10.71
C PHE A 38 -2.81 -10.37 12.02
N GLU A 39 -3.98 -11.02 12.08
CA GLU A 39 -4.45 -11.73 13.27
C GLU A 39 -3.55 -12.93 13.63
N ASP A 40 -3.07 -13.68 12.63
CA ASP A 40 -2.14 -14.79 12.85
C ASP A 40 -0.85 -14.29 13.52
N ILE A 41 -0.24 -13.24 12.98
CA ILE A 41 1.02 -12.70 13.50
C ILE A 41 0.82 -12.05 14.87
N ARG A 42 -0.28 -11.31 15.04
CA ARG A 42 -0.66 -10.72 16.32
C ARG A 42 -0.86 -11.79 17.39
N SER A 43 -1.51 -12.91 17.06
CA SER A 43 -1.70 -14.04 17.97
C SER A 43 -0.36 -14.67 18.37
N ILE A 44 0.55 -14.87 17.42
CA ILE A 44 1.91 -15.36 17.71
C ILE A 44 2.63 -14.39 18.66
N ALA A 45 2.62 -13.10 18.34
CA ALA A 45 3.27 -12.04 19.11
C ALA A 45 2.72 -11.95 20.54
N TYR A 46 1.40 -11.98 20.71
CA TYR A 46 0.73 -11.99 22.00
C TYR A 46 1.15 -13.19 22.85
N ASN A 47 1.17 -14.40 22.26
CA ASN A 47 1.54 -15.62 22.96
C ASN A 47 3.02 -15.65 23.37
N THR A 48 3.90 -15.05 22.56
CA THR A 48 5.33 -14.97 22.87
C THR A 48 5.71 -13.75 23.70
N LYS A 49 4.79 -12.79 23.88
CA LYS A 49 5.03 -11.47 24.49
C LYS A 49 6.15 -10.71 23.79
N GLU A 50 6.19 -10.81 22.45
CA GLU A 50 7.20 -10.18 21.60
C GLU A 50 6.54 -9.14 20.71
N ALA A 51 7.22 -8.00 20.51
CA ALA A 51 6.85 -7.07 19.46
C ALA A 51 7.02 -7.72 18.08
N PHE A 52 6.28 -7.23 17.10
CA PHE A 52 6.36 -7.74 15.73
C PHE A 52 6.43 -6.63 14.70
N CYS A 53 6.95 -6.98 13.53
CA CYS A 53 7.06 -6.10 12.39
C CYS A 53 6.28 -6.69 11.22
N ILE A 54 5.49 -5.84 10.57
CA ILE A 54 4.96 -6.12 9.24
C ILE A 54 5.74 -5.27 8.25
N VAL A 55 6.39 -5.91 7.28
CA VAL A 55 7.17 -5.22 6.27
C VAL A 55 6.42 -5.29 4.96
N LEU A 56 5.91 -4.16 4.51
CA LEU A 56 5.27 -4.04 3.21
C LEU A 56 6.34 -3.96 2.13
N VAL A 57 6.26 -4.86 1.16
CA VAL A 57 7.19 -4.94 0.03
C VAL A 57 6.44 -5.02 -1.28
N ASP A 58 7.02 -4.49 -2.35
CA ASP A 58 6.63 -4.78 -3.72
C ASP A 58 7.70 -5.69 -4.31
N SER A 59 7.43 -6.99 -4.41
CA SER A 59 8.43 -7.98 -4.82
C SER A 59 8.97 -7.76 -6.24
N THR A 60 8.27 -6.97 -7.05
CA THR A 60 8.71 -6.58 -8.40
C THR A 60 9.79 -5.50 -8.39
N ARG A 61 10.02 -4.82 -7.25
CA ARG A 61 10.94 -3.70 -7.10
C ARG A 61 12.27 -4.13 -6.47
N GLU A 62 13.36 -3.62 -7.03
CA GLU A 62 14.71 -3.91 -6.56
C GLU A 62 14.94 -3.51 -5.10
N LEU A 63 14.50 -2.32 -4.67
CA LEU A 63 14.67 -1.85 -3.30
C LEU A 63 13.99 -2.77 -2.26
N SER A 64 12.83 -3.34 -2.59
CA SER A 64 12.15 -4.32 -1.75
C SER A 64 12.89 -5.66 -1.70
N ARG A 65 13.47 -6.11 -2.83
CA ARG A 65 14.33 -7.30 -2.85
C ARG A 65 15.59 -7.09 -2.03
N GLU A 66 16.21 -5.91 -2.11
CA GLU A 66 17.36 -5.55 -1.27
C GLU A 66 17.02 -5.58 0.21
N TYR A 67 15.85 -5.05 0.61
CA TYR A 67 15.41 -5.11 2.00
C TYR A 67 15.36 -6.54 2.49
N CYS A 68 14.70 -7.44 1.75
CA CYS A 68 14.59 -8.84 2.15
C CYS A 68 15.96 -9.52 2.32
N LEU A 69 16.94 -9.19 1.47
CA LEU A 69 18.30 -9.70 1.57
C LEU A 69 19.06 -9.11 2.77
N LYS A 70 18.95 -7.80 2.98
CA LYS A 70 19.59 -7.08 4.10
C LYS A 70 18.98 -7.48 5.43
N ASN A 71 17.66 -7.64 5.50
CA ASN A 71 16.95 -8.09 6.69
C ASN A 71 17.51 -9.43 7.18
N LYS A 72 17.64 -10.43 6.28
CA LYS A 72 18.26 -11.72 6.61
C LYS A 72 19.69 -11.64 7.15
N LYS A 73 20.44 -10.57 6.82
CA LYS A 73 21.85 -10.37 7.22
C LYS A 73 22.01 -9.46 8.46
N ASN A 74 21.12 -8.49 8.62
CA ASN A 74 21.19 -7.42 9.62
C ASN A 74 20.24 -7.65 10.80
N ILE A 75 19.41 -8.69 10.76
CA ILE A 75 18.68 -9.15 11.93
C ILE A 75 19.73 -9.60 12.94
N ASP A 76 20.05 -8.68 13.85
CA ASP A 76 20.60 -9.02 15.14
C ASP A 76 19.58 -9.88 15.88
N VAL A 77 20.08 -10.77 16.72
CA VAL A 77 19.40 -11.97 17.22
C VAL A 77 18.34 -11.65 18.30
N ASN A 78 17.53 -10.61 18.06
CA ASN A 78 16.49 -10.14 18.96
C ASN A 78 15.22 -10.96 18.78
N LYS A 79 14.51 -11.16 19.90
CA LYS A 79 13.18 -11.80 20.01
C LYS A 79 12.13 -10.95 19.29
N THR A 80 12.17 -10.93 17.97
CA THR A 80 11.28 -10.12 17.13
C THR A 80 10.75 -10.96 15.98
N ILE A 81 9.44 -10.88 15.81
CA ILE A 81 8.72 -11.53 14.74
C ILE A 81 8.66 -10.58 13.54
N TYR A 82 9.08 -11.05 12.36
CA TYR A 82 8.93 -10.30 11.11
C TYR A 82 7.95 -11.02 10.20
N ASN A 83 6.97 -10.31 9.65
CA ASN A 83 6.11 -10.79 8.58
C ASN A 83 6.36 -9.96 7.33
N ILE A 84 6.96 -10.57 6.31
CA ILE A 84 7.19 -9.91 5.02
C ILE A 84 5.91 -10.03 4.18
N VAL A 85 5.28 -8.91 3.89
CA VAL A 85 3.97 -8.83 3.22
C VAL A 85 4.14 -8.22 1.84
N ASP A 86 3.96 -9.04 0.82
CA ASP A 86 3.93 -8.59 -0.58
C ASP A 86 2.58 -7.96 -0.90
N ILE A 87 2.60 -6.68 -1.26
CA ILE A 87 1.40 -5.88 -1.57
C ILE A 87 0.74 -6.26 -2.89
N ASN A 88 1.41 -7.06 -3.73
CA ASN A 88 0.84 -7.59 -4.97
C ASN A 88 -0.12 -8.77 -4.74
N ILE A 89 -0.20 -9.29 -3.51
CA ILE A 89 -1.16 -10.33 -3.13
C ILE A 89 -2.44 -9.67 -2.65
N SER A 90 -3.59 -10.08 -3.21
CA SER A 90 -4.90 -9.47 -2.95
C SER A 90 -5.27 -9.43 -1.46
N SER A 91 -4.95 -10.45 -0.68
CA SER A 91 -5.22 -10.47 0.77
C SER A 91 -4.46 -9.38 1.55
N ASN A 92 -3.43 -8.78 0.95
CA ASN A 92 -2.58 -7.77 1.56
C ASN A 92 -2.87 -6.35 1.04
N GLU A 93 -3.74 -6.19 0.04
CA GLU A 93 -3.99 -4.90 -0.62
C GLU A 93 -4.47 -3.82 0.38
N TRP A 94 -5.15 -4.25 1.45
CA TRP A 94 -5.73 -3.37 2.45
C TRP A 94 -4.66 -2.57 3.22
N TYR A 95 -3.42 -3.05 3.33
CA TYR A 95 -2.34 -2.28 3.93
C TYR A 95 -2.01 -1.01 3.14
N MET A 96 -2.08 -1.08 1.81
CA MET A 96 -1.87 0.08 0.95
C MET A 96 -3.00 1.09 1.09
N LYS A 97 -4.23 0.60 1.25
CA LYS A 97 -5.43 1.40 1.54
C LYS A 97 -5.32 2.09 2.89
N TRP A 98 -4.99 1.35 3.94
CA TRP A 98 -4.85 1.85 5.31
C TRP A 98 -3.73 2.89 5.46
N LEU A 99 -2.51 2.56 5.04
CA LEU A 99 -1.34 3.38 5.34
C LEU A 99 -1.06 4.45 4.28
N CYS A 100 -1.55 4.26 3.05
CA CYS A 100 -1.28 5.13 1.90
C CYS A 100 0.22 5.52 1.76
N PRO A 101 1.15 4.55 1.77
CA PRO A 101 2.58 4.83 1.85
C PRO A 101 3.07 5.62 0.64
N LEU A 102 4.08 6.48 0.85
CA LEU A 102 4.76 7.20 -0.22
C LEU A 102 5.83 6.37 -0.93
N SER A 103 6.41 5.40 -0.21
CA SER A 103 7.45 4.52 -0.74
C SER A 103 7.36 3.14 -0.08
N LEU A 104 7.86 2.16 -0.81
CA LEU A 104 8.11 0.80 -0.33
C LEU A 104 9.60 0.49 -0.48
N PRO A 105 10.17 -0.34 0.39
CA PRO A 105 9.52 -1.05 1.49
C PRO A 105 9.17 -0.14 2.68
N LEU A 106 8.16 -0.53 3.46
CA LEU A 106 7.75 0.14 4.69
C LEU A 106 7.68 -0.86 5.84
N THR A 107 8.45 -0.62 6.89
CA THR A 107 8.40 -1.42 8.13
C THR A 107 7.42 -0.80 9.10
N CYS A 108 6.36 -1.53 9.42
CA CYS A 108 5.37 -1.20 10.45
C CYS A 108 5.73 -1.96 11.73
N VAL A 109 6.10 -1.24 12.79
CA VAL A 109 6.46 -1.82 14.09
C VAL A 109 5.24 -1.81 14.99
N PHE A 110 4.90 -2.96 15.58
CA PHE A 110 3.75 -3.15 16.44
C PHE A 110 4.16 -3.63 17.84
N SER A 111 3.35 -3.29 18.84
CA SER A 111 3.42 -3.94 20.17
C SER A 111 2.97 -5.39 20.08
N GLU A 112 3.19 -6.15 21.15
CA GLU A 112 2.70 -7.53 21.27
C GLU A 112 1.17 -7.64 21.21
N GLU A 113 0.44 -6.57 21.55
CA GLU A 113 -1.03 -6.48 21.44
C GLU A 113 -1.53 -6.05 20.07
N GLY A 114 -0.64 -5.65 19.16
CA GLY A 114 -0.99 -5.19 17.81
C GLY A 114 -1.23 -3.68 17.67
N THR A 115 -0.82 -2.86 18.64
CA THR A 115 -0.82 -1.39 18.46
C THR A 115 0.35 -0.95 17.60
N LEU A 116 0.10 -0.15 16.55
CA LEU A 116 1.14 0.41 15.70
C LEU A 116 1.98 1.43 16.50
N ILE A 117 3.28 1.15 16.63
CA ILE A 117 4.25 1.98 17.36
C ILE A 117 4.99 2.91 16.41
N ASP A 118 5.45 2.39 15.27
CA ASP A 118 6.34 3.12 14.37
C ASP A 118 6.17 2.71 12.89
N LEU A 119 6.48 3.64 11.99
CA LEU A 119 6.52 3.49 10.54
C LEU A 119 7.88 3.95 10.02
N ILE A 120 8.64 3.01 9.45
CA ILE A 120 10.05 3.19 9.09
C ILE A 120 10.24 2.76 7.63
N PRO A 121 10.31 3.73 6.68
CA PRO A 121 10.47 3.43 5.26
C PRO A 121 11.92 3.09 4.89
N GLY A 122 12.09 2.45 3.73
CA GLY A 122 13.38 2.24 3.09
C GLY A 122 14.10 0.95 3.52
N ALA A 123 15.32 0.79 3.01
CA ALA A 123 16.13 -0.43 3.17
C ALA A 123 17.61 -0.11 3.49
N THR A 124 17.86 0.98 4.21
CA THR A 124 19.21 1.40 4.59
C THR A 124 19.63 0.77 5.92
N LYS A 125 20.91 0.86 6.29
CA LYS A 125 21.37 0.43 7.62
C LYS A 125 20.64 1.16 8.75
N GLU A 126 20.34 2.44 8.54
CA GLU A 126 19.60 3.27 9.49
C GLU A 126 18.17 2.75 9.68
N THR A 127 17.49 2.32 8.60
CA THR A 127 16.17 1.69 8.70
C THR A 127 16.18 0.58 9.76
N PHE A 128 17.11 -0.38 9.67
CA PHE A 128 17.19 -1.49 10.61
C PHE A 128 17.55 -1.06 12.03
N LEU A 129 18.47 -0.09 12.18
CA LEU A 129 18.84 0.48 13.49
C LEU A 129 17.62 1.10 14.18
N TYR A 130 16.83 1.89 13.44
CA TYR A 130 15.64 2.54 13.97
C TYR A 130 14.51 1.55 14.23
N THR A 131 14.38 0.49 13.42
CA THR A 131 13.45 -0.60 13.70
C THR A 131 13.80 -1.29 15.01
N ALA A 132 15.07 -1.67 15.21
CA ALA A 132 15.53 -2.26 16.47
C ALA A 132 15.30 -1.34 17.67
N LYS A 133 15.55 -0.04 17.50
CA LYS A 133 15.28 0.99 18.53
C LYS A 133 13.79 1.10 18.86
N ALA A 134 12.92 1.14 17.86
CA ALA A 134 11.47 1.21 18.04
C ALA A 134 10.93 0.01 18.82
N ILE A 135 11.45 -1.19 18.51
CA ILE A 135 11.12 -2.44 19.21
C ILE A 135 11.60 -2.41 20.67
N SER A 136 12.87 -2.08 20.89
CA SER A 136 13.49 -2.06 22.22
C SER A 136 12.84 -1.02 23.13
N ASP A 137 12.61 0.19 22.63
CA ASP A 137 12.08 1.29 23.41
C ASP A 137 10.55 1.28 23.50
N LYS A 138 9.88 0.40 22.73
CA LYS A 138 8.41 0.34 22.54
C LYS A 138 7.78 1.71 22.27
N LYS A 139 8.45 2.57 21.51
CA LYS A 139 8.01 3.94 21.24
C LYS A 139 8.39 4.39 19.85
N ILE A 140 7.66 5.39 19.37
CA ILE A 140 7.94 6.08 18.12
C ILE A 140 9.36 6.65 18.10
N THR A 141 10.08 6.43 17.00
CA THR A 141 11.40 7.01 16.77
C THR A 141 11.31 8.29 15.95
N ASN A 142 12.38 9.10 16.03
CA ASN A 142 12.55 10.29 15.21
C ASN A 142 12.96 10.00 13.75
N TYR A 143 12.97 8.73 13.32
CA TYR A 143 13.22 8.39 11.91
C TYR A 143 12.13 9.02 11.03
N HIS A 144 12.56 9.67 9.95
CA HIS A 144 11.65 10.45 9.13
C HIS A 144 10.62 9.55 8.41
N TYR A 145 9.34 9.88 8.57
CA TYR A 145 8.23 9.24 7.88
C TYR A 145 7.46 10.28 7.06
N PRO A 146 7.77 10.43 5.77
CA PRO A 146 6.96 11.26 4.91
C PRO A 146 5.62 10.56 4.67
N ASN A 147 4.51 11.30 4.78
CA ASN A 147 3.17 10.75 4.63
C ASN A 147 2.27 11.67 3.80
N ARG A 148 1.26 11.08 3.16
CA ARG A 148 0.30 11.80 2.30
C ARG A 148 -0.66 12.70 3.08
N PHE A 149 -0.84 12.41 4.38
CA PHE A 149 -1.75 13.16 5.25
C PHE A 149 -1.19 14.55 5.64
N LYS A 150 0.10 14.81 5.38
CA LYS A 150 0.80 16.05 5.78
C LYS A 150 0.73 16.30 7.30
N LEU A 151 0.64 15.23 8.07
CA LEU A 151 0.60 15.26 9.53
C LEU A 151 1.96 14.90 10.12
N SER A 152 2.17 15.28 11.38
CA SER A 152 3.29 14.74 12.15
C SER A 152 3.20 13.21 12.23
N LYS A 153 4.35 12.53 12.30
CA LYS A 153 4.41 11.07 12.38
C LYS A 153 3.61 10.52 13.57
N CYS A 154 3.70 11.17 14.74
CA CYS A 154 2.96 10.79 15.95
C CYS A 154 1.44 10.89 15.73
N THR A 155 0.98 12.02 15.21
CA THR A 155 -0.44 12.25 14.90
C THR A 155 -0.96 11.23 13.88
N ALA A 156 -0.20 11.00 12.80
CA ALA A 156 -0.58 10.03 11.77
C ALA A 156 -0.71 8.61 12.34
N ILE A 157 0.26 8.14 13.12
CA ILE A 157 0.22 6.80 13.74
C ILE A 157 -0.97 6.67 14.69
N SER A 158 -1.25 7.68 15.51
CA SER A 158 -2.40 7.66 16.42
C SER A 158 -3.75 7.54 15.68
N LEU A 159 -3.93 8.27 14.58
CA LEU A 159 -5.14 8.20 13.76
C LEU A 159 -5.22 6.88 12.97
N LEU A 160 -4.08 6.38 12.47
CA LEU A 160 -4.03 5.09 11.77
C LEU A 160 -4.35 3.92 12.70
N ASN A 161 -3.95 3.98 13.98
CA ASN A 161 -4.37 2.99 14.98
C ASN A 161 -5.90 2.97 15.16
N GLN A 162 -6.57 4.14 15.22
CA GLN A 162 -8.03 4.20 15.31
C GLN A 162 -8.70 3.59 14.07
N VAL A 163 -8.15 3.81 12.88
CA VAL A 163 -8.67 3.16 11.66
C VAL A 163 -8.47 1.64 11.70
N LEU A 164 -7.31 1.17 12.18
CA LEU A 164 -7.05 -0.26 12.32
C LEU A 164 -7.99 -0.90 13.35
N GLU A 165 -8.18 -0.25 14.50
CA GLU A 165 -9.11 -0.68 15.55
C GLU A 165 -10.52 -0.84 14.99
N CYS A 166 -11.05 0.19 14.32
CA CYS A 166 -12.38 0.10 13.72
C CYS A 166 -12.49 -1.04 12.69
N LYS A 167 -11.47 -1.23 11.84
CA LYS A 167 -11.43 -2.37 10.91
C LYS A 167 -11.51 -3.70 11.66
N MET A 168 -10.70 -3.87 12.71
CA MET A 168 -10.63 -5.13 13.47
C MET A 168 -11.93 -5.41 14.23
N ASP A 169 -12.57 -4.38 14.77
CA ASP A 169 -13.88 -4.50 15.40
C ASP A 169 -14.95 -4.91 14.39
N LEU A 170 -14.97 -4.27 13.21
CA LEU A 170 -15.92 -4.60 12.14
C LEU A 170 -15.73 -6.02 11.60
N ASP A 171 -14.48 -6.50 11.50
CA ASP A 171 -14.20 -7.90 11.15
C ASP A 171 -14.80 -8.88 12.19
N GLN A 172 -15.06 -8.43 13.42
CA GLN A 172 -15.72 -9.18 14.49
C GLN A 172 -17.22 -8.87 14.63
N GLY A 173 -17.78 -8.03 13.76
CA GLY A 173 -19.19 -7.60 13.82
C GLY A 173 -19.48 -6.57 14.92
N ILE A 174 -18.46 -5.81 15.35
CA ILE A 174 -18.57 -4.74 16.34
C ILE A 174 -18.36 -3.40 15.64
N TYR A 175 -19.19 -2.41 15.95
CA TYR A 175 -19.04 -1.06 15.43
C TYR A 175 -19.20 -0.01 16.53
N VAL A 176 -18.23 0.90 16.60
CA VAL A 176 -18.20 2.01 17.54
C VAL A 176 -17.96 3.30 16.73
N PRO A 177 -19.02 4.05 16.37
CA PRO A 177 -18.90 5.21 15.46
C PRO A 177 -17.87 6.25 15.91
N THR A 178 -17.74 6.45 17.22
CA THR A 178 -16.87 7.48 17.81
C THR A 178 -15.38 7.23 17.57
N VAL A 179 -14.96 6.00 17.26
CA VAL A 179 -13.57 5.66 16.94
C VAL A 179 -13.10 6.36 15.66
N LEU A 180 -14.01 6.57 14.70
CA LEU A 180 -13.67 7.13 13.39
C LEU A 180 -13.83 8.64 13.26
N SER A 181 -14.48 9.33 14.22
CA SER A 181 -14.72 10.78 14.14
C SER A 181 -13.42 11.58 13.90
N ASN A 182 -12.38 11.30 14.68
CA ASN A 182 -11.08 11.98 14.53
C ASN A 182 -10.34 11.60 13.23
N PRO A 183 -10.19 10.30 12.86
CA PRO A 183 -9.62 9.91 11.59
C PRO A 183 -10.29 10.54 10.37
N ILE A 184 -11.62 10.58 10.34
CA ILE A 184 -12.41 11.16 9.23
C ILE A 184 -12.05 12.63 9.04
N ASP A 185 -12.08 13.42 10.12
CA ASP A 185 -11.82 14.85 10.06
C ASP A 185 -10.34 15.18 9.77
N SER A 186 -9.43 14.35 10.26
CA SER A 186 -7.99 14.65 10.26
C SER A 186 -7.23 14.04 9.09
N LEU A 187 -7.46 12.78 8.75
CA LEU A 187 -6.74 12.09 7.66
C LEU A 187 -7.29 12.49 6.28
N LYS A 188 -8.59 12.78 6.19
CA LYS A 188 -9.29 13.21 4.96
C LYS A 188 -8.93 12.34 3.74
N TYR A 189 -9.10 11.03 3.88
CA TYR A 189 -8.82 10.04 2.84
C TYR A 189 -9.92 8.97 2.81
N PRO A 190 -10.11 8.25 1.69
CA PRO A 190 -11.31 7.44 1.49
C PRO A 190 -11.51 6.29 2.50
N TYR A 191 -10.45 5.70 3.04
CA TYR A 191 -10.57 4.47 3.82
C TYR A 191 -11.27 4.65 5.18
N SER A 192 -11.06 5.79 5.86
CA SER A 192 -11.77 6.07 7.12
C SER A 192 -13.27 6.25 6.89
N PHE A 193 -13.66 6.90 5.79
CA PHE A 193 -15.07 7.00 5.41
C PHE A 193 -15.66 5.65 5.05
N TYR A 194 -14.92 4.83 4.29
CA TYR A 194 -15.36 3.49 3.91
C TYR A 194 -15.73 2.64 5.13
N TRP A 195 -14.89 2.60 6.16
CA TRP A 195 -15.21 1.85 7.38
C TRP A 195 -16.39 2.42 8.14
N GLY A 196 -16.56 3.74 8.15
CA GLY A 196 -17.78 4.37 8.68
C GLY A 196 -19.02 3.92 7.92
N ILE A 197 -18.98 3.95 6.57
CA ILE A 197 -20.09 3.47 5.72
C ILE A 197 -20.43 2.01 6.06
N VAL A 198 -19.42 1.13 6.15
CA VAL A 198 -19.63 -0.29 6.48
C VAL A 198 -20.28 -0.45 7.86
N GLY A 199 -19.80 0.29 8.87
CA GLY A 199 -20.35 0.25 10.22
C GLY A 199 -21.78 0.77 10.32
N GLU A 200 -22.08 1.92 9.71
CA GLU A 200 -23.45 2.47 9.71
C GLU A 200 -24.43 1.53 8.98
N LEU A 201 -24.00 0.88 7.90
CA LEU A 201 -24.82 -0.14 7.23
C LEU A 201 -25.08 -1.36 8.11
N MET A 202 -24.11 -1.77 8.95
CA MET A 202 -24.28 -2.87 9.90
C MET A 202 -25.34 -2.55 10.97
N GLU A 203 -25.41 -1.30 11.42
CA GLU A 203 -26.43 -0.80 12.35
C GLU A 203 -27.77 -0.47 11.66
N ASN A 204 -27.87 -0.66 10.33
CA ASN A 204 -29.00 -0.28 9.49
C ASN A 204 -29.28 1.25 9.45
N ASP A 205 -28.28 2.09 9.76
CA ASP A 205 -28.38 3.53 9.59
C ASP A 205 -28.11 3.94 8.13
N THR A 206 -29.19 4.01 7.37
CA THR A 206 -29.15 4.42 5.95
C THR A 206 -28.96 5.93 5.75
N VAL A 207 -29.14 6.75 6.79
CA VAL A 207 -29.00 8.21 6.69
C VAL A 207 -27.53 8.57 6.82
N GLU A 208 -26.87 8.09 7.87
CA GLU A 208 -25.47 8.39 8.14
C GLU A 208 -24.55 7.74 7.10
N SER A 209 -24.81 6.49 6.71
CA SER A 209 -24.07 5.83 5.62
C SER A 209 -24.12 6.62 4.31
N LYS A 210 -25.25 7.27 3.98
CA LYS A 210 -25.36 8.16 2.81
C LYS A 210 -24.62 9.47 3.00
N ILE A 211 -24.56 10.03 4.20
CA ILE A 211 -23.77 11.24 4.49
C ILE A 211 -22.29 10.93 4.27
N LEU A 212 -21.78 9.87 4.90
CA LEU A 212 -20.41 9.42 4.76
C LEU A 212 -20.05 9.07 3.31
N ALA A 213 -20.96 8.41 2.57
CA ALA A 213 -20.77 8.09 1.15
C ALA A 213 -20.63 9.36 0.29
N ARG A 214 -21.43 10.41 0.52
CA ARG A 214 -21.28 11.69 -0.19
C ARG A 214 -19.93 12.33 0.11
N SER A 215 -19.55 12.43 1.38
CA SER A 215 -18.27 13.01 1.80
C SER A 215 -17.08 12.22 1.26
N MET A 216 -17.18 10.90 1.18
CA MET A 216 -16.14 10.07 0.57
C MET A 216 -15.98 10.39 -0.92
N LEU A 217 -17.07 10.54 -1.67
CA LEU A 217 -17.02 10.84 -3.11
C LEU A 217 -16.42 12.22 -3.43
N GLU A 218 -16.50 13.18 -2.51
CA GLU A 218 -15.80 14.47 -2.65
C GLU A 218 -14.27 14.32 -2.66
N LEU A 219 -13.73 13.19 -2.15
CA LEU A 219 -12.32 12.86 -2.19
C LEU A 219 -11.90 12.16 -3.48
N GLU A 220 -12.83 11.86 -4.41
CA GLU A 220 -12.52 11.09 -5.62
C GLU A 220 -11.51 11.85 -6.51
N THR A 221 -10.30 11.29 -6.60
CA THR A 221 -9.22 11.76 -7.48
C THR A 221 -8.71 10.56 -8.28
N PRO A 222 -8.03 10.73 -9.43
CA PRO A 222 -7.49 9.60 -10.18
C PRO A 222 -6.60 8.67 -9.34
N TYR A 223 -5.78 9.24 -8.44
CA TYR A 223 -4.96 8.47 -7.51
C TYR A 223 -5.81 7.66 -6.52
N TYR A 224 -6.77 8.30 -5.86
CA TYR A 224 -7.62 7.59 -4.90
C TYR A 224 -8.57 6.61 -5.58
N LEU A 225 -9.08 6.91 -6.76
CA LEU A 225 -9.92 5.99 -7.52
C LEU A 225 -9.14 4.73 -7.91
N GLN A 226 -7.85 4.86 -8.21
CA GLN A 226 -6.99 3.70 -8.49
C GLN A 226 -6.77 2.83 -7.25
N LEU A 227 -6.62 3.44 -6.07
CA LEU A 227 -6.34 2.72 -4.82
C LEU A 227 -7.61 2.18 -4.11
N PHE A 228 -8.72 2.89 -4.22
CA PHE A 228 -9.97 2.68 -3.46
C PHE A 228 -11.17 2.39 -4.36
N LYS A 229 -10.94 1.78 -5.52
CA LYS A 229 -11.98 1.54 -6.54
C LYS A 229 -13.24 0.88 -5.96
N ASN A 230 -13.07 -0.20 -5.20
CA ASN A 230 -14.19 -0.98 -4.67
C ASN A 230 -14.93 -0.23 -3.55
N GLU A 231 -14.19 0.55 -2.76
CA GLU A 231 -14.74 1.38 -1.70
C GLU A 231 -15.58 2.52 -2.32
N PHE A 232 -15.12 3.15 -3.40
CA PHE A 232 -15.92 4.14 -4.13
C PHE A 232 -17.15 3.53 -4.78
N ILE A 233 -17.05 2.33 -5.36
CA ILE A 233 -18.22 1.59 -5.87
C ILE A 233 -19.23 1.34 -4.74
N THR A 234 -18.76 0.98 -3.54
CA THR A 234 -19.62 0.78 -2.37
C THR A 234 -20.34 2.08 -2.01
N ALA A 235 -19.62 3.20 -1.92
CA ALA A 235 -20.22 4.51 -1.67
C ALA A 235 -21.26 4.90 -2.74
N LYS A 236 -20.96 4.68 -4.02
CA LYS A 236 -21.90 4.93 -5.13
C LYS A 236 -23.17 4.09 -5.02
N LYS A 237 -23.06 2.81 -4.65
CA LYS A 237 -24.21 1.91 -4.41
C LYS A 237 -25.06 2.30 -3.21
N VAL A 238 -24.44 2.82 -2.15
CA VAL A 238 -25.18 3.33 -0.97
C VAL A 238 -26.05 4.53 -1.34
N LEU A 239 -25.56 5.40 -2.23
CA LEU A 239 -26.30 6.57 -2.71
C LEU A 239 -27.35 6.21 -3.77
N ASN A 240 -27.02 5.26 -4.65
CA ASN A 240 -27.87 4.79 -5.73
C ASN A 240 -27.82 3.25 -5.79
N PRO A 241 -28.82 2.53 -5.23
CA PRO A 241 -28.85 1.07 -5.27
C PRO A 241 -28.83 0.47 -6.68
N ASP A 242 -29.33 1.20 -7.68
CA ASP A 242 -29.35 0.81 -9.10
C ASP A 242 -28.04 1.20 -9.82
N PHE A 243 -26.98 1.55 -9.08
CA PHE A 243 -25.68 1.89 -9.64
C PHE A 243 -25.06 0.71 -10.40
N GLU A 244 -24.81 0.92 -11.69
CA GLU A 244 -24.15 -0.03 -12.58
C GLU A 244 -22.74 0.45 -12.94
N ILE A 245 -21.73 -0.35 -12.57
CA ILE A 245 -20.32 -0.03 -12.87
C ILE A 245 -20.04 0.12 -14.38
N ASN A 246 -20.83 -0.56 -15.22
CA ASN A 246 -20.68 -0.52 -16.67
C ASN A 246 -21.11 0.82 -17.29
N ASP A 247 -21.81 1.66 -16.54
CA ASP A 247 -22.23 2.98 -16.99
C ASP A 247 -21.14 4.03 -16.77
N GLU A 248 -20.23 3.79 -15.81
CA GLU A 248 -19.12 4.66 -15.48
C GLU A 248 -18.19 4.93 -16.68
N PRO A 249 -17.47 6.07 -16.68
CA PRO A 249 -16.50 6.38 -17.71
C PRO A 249 -15.41 5.30 -17.81
N SER A 250 -15.20 4.78 -19.01
CA SER A 250 -14.26 3.69 -19.28
C SER A 250 -13.31 4.10 -20.38
N ILE A 251 -12.03 4.28 -20.03
CA ILE A 251 -10.99 4.70 -20.96
C ILE A 251 -10.41 3.48 -21.66
N ARG A 252 -10.26 3.57 -22.98
CA ARG A 252 -9.54 2.58 -23.79
C ARG A 252 -8.58 3.31 -24.72
N ILE A 253 -7.45 2.65 -24.98
CA ILE A 253 -6.54 2.97 -26.09
C ILE A 253 -6.23 1.67 -26.84
N ASP A 254 -5.73 1.78 -28.06
CA ASP A 254 -5.46 0.59 -28.88
C ASP A 254 -4.20 -0.14 -28.42
N ASN A 255 -3.15 0.59 -28.04
CA ASN A 255 -1.88 0.03 -27.59
C ASN A 255 -1.25 0.89 -26.49
N ASP A 256 -0.82 0.23 -25.42
CA ASP A 256 -0.05 0.85 -24.32
C ASP A 256 1.41 1.12 -24.70
N ILE A 257 1.85 0.68 -25.89
CA ILE A 257 3.19 0.89 -26.43
C ILE A 257 3.08 1.55 -27.79
N VAL A 258 3.72 2.71 -27.94
CA VAL A 258 3.88 3.41 -29.21
C VAL A 258 5.35 3.31 -29.62
N SER A 259 5.63 2.71 -30.77
CA SER A 259 6.98 2.62 -31.33
C SER A 259 7.13 3.66 -32.43
N LEU A 260 8.09 4.56 -32.29
CA LEU A 260 8.43 5.58 -33.28
C LEU A 260 9.57 5.04 -34.14
N SER A 261 9.40 5.06 -35.46
CA SER A 261 10.44 4.76 -36.43
C SER A 261 11.04 6.05 -36.99
N ASP A 262 12.17 5.93 -37.68
CA ASP A 262 12.76 7.00 -38.47
C ASP A 262 13.08 8.29 -37.70
N CYS A 263 13.41 8.16 -36.41
CA CYS A 263 13.74 9.30 -35.57
C CYS A 263 15.16 9.78 -35.89
N LYS A 264 15.30 10.95 -36.50
CA LYS A 264 16.62 11.58 -36.70
C LYS A 264 16.93 12.55 -35.58
N VAL A 265 18.20 12.68 -35.24
CA VAL A 265 18.68 13.68 -34.28
C VAL A 265 18.21 15.08 -34.69
N GLY A 266 17.57 15.79 -33.75
CA GLY A 266 17.09 17.16 -33.92
C GLY A 266 15.79 17.33 -34.71
N GLU A 267 15.22 16.25 -35.27
CA GLU A 267 13.95 16.30 -36.01
C GLU A 267 12.74 16.02 -35.10
N ASN A 268 11.58 16.59 -35.47
CA ASN A 268 10.31 16.30 -34.79
C ASN A 268 9.65 15.09 -35.45
N VAL A 269 9.29 14.10 -34.64
CA VAL A 269 8.42 12.98 -35.03
C VAL A 269 7.07 13.15 -34.35
N SER A 270 6.03 13.41 -35.14
CA SER A 270 4.66 13.53 -34.64
C SER A 270 4.00 12.16 -34.53
N PHE A 271 3.26 11.94 -33.45
CA PHE A 271 2.43 10.75 -33.28
C PHE A 271 1.13 11.07 -32.54
N VAL A 272 0.17 10.14 -32.59
CA VAL A 272 -1.14 10.27 -31.97
C VAL A 272 -1.42 9.12 -31.02
N ILE A 273 -2.10 9.41 -29.92
CA ILE A 273 -2.71 8.42 -29.04
C ILE A 273 -4.23 8.60 -29.14
N PRO A 274 -4.96 7.68 -29.80
CA PRO A 274 -6.42 7.69 -29.79
C PRO A 274 -6.94 7.27 -28.41
N ILE A 275 -7.73 8.13 -27.78
CA ILE A 275 -8.38 7.86 -26.50
C ILE A 275 -9.87 7.68 -26.74
N TYR A 276 -10.42 6.56 -26.31
CA TYR A 276 -11.83 6.21 -26.42
C TYR A 276 -12.50 6.26 -25.05
N ASN A 277 -13.75 6.74 -25.03
CA ASN A 277 -14.65 6.56 -23.90
C ASN A 277 -15.68 5.48 -24.22
N ASP A 278 -15.43 4.27 -23.76
CA ASP A 278 -16.36 3.15 -23.91
C ASP A 278 -17.48 3.17 -22.85
N GLY A 279 -17.49 4.14 -21.92
CA GLY A 279 -18.50 4.29 -20.88
C GLY A 279 -19.81 4.90 -21.38
N LYS A 280 -20.80 5.04 -20.48
CA LYS A 280 -22.05 5.77 -20.75
C LYS A 280 -22.05 7.20 -20.17
N TYR A 281 -21.14 7.50 -19.27
CA TYR A 281 -20.91 8.86 -18.75
C TYR A 281 -19.68 9.54 -19.35
N PRO A 282 -19.61 10.88 -19.33
CA PRO A 282 -18.47 11.62 -19.88
C PRO A 282 -17.15 11.28 -19.19
N LEU A 283 -16.12 11.02 -20.00
CA LEU A 283 -14.75 10.79 -19.54
C LEU A 283 -14.04 12.14 -19.43
N LYS A 284 -13.74 12.57 -18.21
CA LYS A 284 -12.96 13.78 -17.94
C LYS A 284 -11.48 13.42 -17.85
N ILE A 285 -10.70 13.89 -18.83
CA ILE A 285 -9.24 13.85 -18.77
C ILE A 285 -8.77 15.09 -18.01
N SER A 286 -8.18 14.88 -16.83
CA SER A 286 -7.77 15.96 -15.94
C SER A 286 -6.38 16.48 -16.25
N LYS A 287 -5.45 15.59 -16.63
CA LYS A 287 -4.07 15.97 -16.95
C LYS A 287 -3.36 14.90 -17.77
N ILE A 288 -2.41 15.36 -18.59
CA ILE A 288 -1.45 14.53 -19.32
C ILE A 288 -0.06 14.97 -18.90
N PHE A 289 0.78 14.01 -18.51
CA PHE A 289 2.17 14.23 -18.10
C PHE A 289 3.10 13.47 -19.03
N THR A 290 4.21 14.08 -19.39
CA THR A 290 5.30 13.43 -20.11
C THR A 290 6.51 13.27 -19.18
N SER A 291 7.22 12.16 -19.32
CA SER A 291 8.41 11.85 -18.52
C SER A 291 9.65 12.69 -18.87
N CYS A 292 9.62 13.43 -19.98
CA CYS A 292 10.78 14.12 -20.56
C CYS A 292 10.34 15.33 -21.37
N SER A 293 11.18 16.37 -21.41
CA SER A 293 11.01 17.54 -22.30
C SER A 293 11.09 17.21 -23.80
N CYS A 294 11.71 16.08 -24.14
CA CYS A 294 11.75 15.51 -25.49
C CYS A 294 10.37 15.08 -26.01
N LEU A 295 9.35 14.99 -25.14
CA LEU A 295 7.96 14.74 -25.50
C LEU A 295 7.12 15.99 -25.22
N SER A 296 6.53 16.54 -26.27
CA SER A 296 5.66 17.71 -26.19
C SER A 296 4.23 17.35 -26.61
N LEU A 297 3.28 17.75 -25.77
CA LEU A 297 1.85 17.64 -26.04
C LEU A 297 1.43 18.84 -26.89
N ILE A 298 0.83 18.58 -28.07
CA ILE A 298 0.51 19.62 -29.05
C ILE A 298 -0.88 20.22 -28.81
N ASP A 299 -1.87 19.37 -28.57
CA ASP A 299 -3.25 19.76 -28.26
C ASP A 299 -3.64 19.36 -26.84
N HIS A 300 -4.84 19.74 -26.41
CA HIS A 300 -5.38 19.29 -25.11
C HIS A 300 -4.46 19.59 -23.90
N THR A 301 -3.79 20.75 -23.91
CA THR A 301 -2.87 21.18 -22.84
C THR A 301 -3.55 21.53 -21.51
N LYS A 302 -4.89 21.53 -21.50
CA LYS A 302 -5.76 21.73 -20.34
C LYS A 302 -6.71 20.53 -20.20
N GLU A 303 -7.44 20.47 -19.10
CA GLU A 303 -8.49 19.48 -18.93
C GLU A 303 -9.51 19.50 -20.10
N PHE A 304 -10.01 18.33 -20.47
CA PHE A 304 -11.01 18.18 -21.51
C PHE A 304 -11.91 16.97 -21.24
N VAL A 305 -13.00 16.86 -21.99
CA VAL A 305 -14.01 15.82 -21.83
C VAL A 305 -14.19 15.07 -23.14
N VAL A 306 -14.27 13.75 -23.07
CA VAL A 306 -14.65 12.87 -24.17
C VAL A 306 -16.07 12.38 -23.93
N SER A 307 -16.96 12.64 -24.88
CA SER A 307 -18.37 12.23 -24.81
C SER A 307 -18.51 10.70 -24.68
N PRO A 308 -19.62 10.19 -24.13
CA PRO A 308 -19.89 8.76 -24.11
C PRO A 308 -19.83 8.16 -25.51
N LYS A 309 -19.18 7.00 -25.65
CA LYS A 309 -19.02 6.27 -26.92
C LYS A 309 -18.29 7.04 -28.02
N ASP A 310 -17.51 8.06 -27.64
CA ASP A 310 -16.74 8.90 -28.55
C ASP A 310 -15.22 8.71 -28.34
N SER A 311 -14.43 9.35 -29.20
CA SER A 311 -12.98 9.30 -29.16
C SER A 311 -12.34 10.65 -29.44
N VAL A 312 -11.09 10.81 -29.00
CA VAL A 312 -10.28 11.99 -29.29
C VAL A 312 -8.86 11.57 -29.65
N MET A 313 -8.26 12.29 -30.58
CA MET A 313 -6.88 12.08 -31.01
C MET A 313 -5.98 13.05 -30.26
N VAL A 314 -5.15 12.54 -29.34
CA VAL A 314 -4.18 13.38 -28.62
C VAL A 314 -2.85 13.35 -29.35
N ARG A 315 -2.38 14.51 -29.81
CA ARG A 315 -1.17 14.65 -30.62
C ARG A 315 0.05 15.01 -29.78
N PHE A 316 1.14 14.32 -30.06
CA PHE A 316 2.44 14.54 -29.45
C PHE A 316 3.51 14.75 -30.50
N ASN A 317 4.55 15.50 -30.15
CA ASN A 317 5.80 15.61 -30.88
C ASN A 317 6.93 15.05 -30.01
N PHE A 318 7.71 14.16 -30.59
CA PHE A 318 8.96 13.67 -30.04
C PHE A 318 10.15 14.32 -30.76
N ARG A 319 11.11 14.83 -29.99
CA ARG A 319 12.39 15.35 -30.51
C ARG A 319 13.51 15.07 -29.52
N SER A 320 14.60 14.50 -30.01
CA SER A 320 15.81 14.24 -29.23
C SER A 320 17.02 14.88 -29.87
N GLU A 321 17.92 15.42 -29.05
CA GLU A 321 19.23 15.93 -29.47
C GLU A 321 20.33 14.87 -29.34
N GLU A 322 19.99 13.68 -28.82
CA GLU A 322 20.89 12.54 -28.64
C GLU A 322 20.40 11.33 -29.46
N SER A 323 21.34 10.55 -30.00
CA SER A 323 21.07 9.29 -30.70
C SER A 323 21.00 8.09 -29.73
N GLY A 324 20.47 6.97 -30.24
CA GLY A 324 20.33 5.70 -29.52
C GLY A 324 18.90 5.37 -29.14
N GLU A 325 18.73 4.22 -28.49
CA GLU A 325 17.44 3.73 -28.05
C GLU A 325 16.96 4.47 -26.79
N VAL A 326 15.72 4.96 -26.83
CA VAL A 326 15.10 5.63 -25.68
C VAL A 326 13.72 5.05 -25.37
N THR A 327 13.46 4.89 -24.08
CA THR A 327 12.13 4.60 -23.53
C THR A 327 11.64 5.83 -22.76
N ARG A 328 10.41 6.25 -23.04
CA ARG A 328 9.74 7.36 -22.35
C ARG A 328 8.32 6.97 -21.97
N ASP A 329 7.78 7.63 -20.97
CA ASP A 329 6.42 7.43 -20.50
C ASP A 329 5.54 8.67 -20.69
N VAL A 330 4.28 8.42 -21.02
CA VAL A 330 3.16 9.37 -20.98
C VAL A 330 2.15 8.87 -19.95
N PHE A 331 1.72 9.74 -19.04
CA PHE A 331 0.71 9.44 -18.02
C PHE A 331 -0.53 10.29 -18.26
N ILE A 332 -1.69 9.65 -18.38
CA ILE A 332 -2.98 10.32 -18.59
C ILE A 332 -3.86 10.06 -17.38
N THR A 333 -4.27 11.11 -16.67
CA THR A 333 -5.15 10.99 -15.50
C THR A 333 -6.58 11.36 -15.85
N SER A 334 -7.54 10.57 -15.36
CA SER A 334 -8.96 10.74 -15.67
C SER A 334 -9.87 10.25 -14.54
N ASN A 335 -11.17 10.51 -14.65
CA ASN A 335 -12.20 9.91 -13.78
C ASN A 335 -12.61 8.48 -14.22
N SER A 336 -11.79 7.81 -15.04
CA SER A 336 -12.16 6.52 -15.57
C SER A 336 -12.08 5.40 -14.54
N ILE A 337 -13.16 4.64 -14.36
CA ILE A 337 -13.25 3.60 -13.32
C ILE A 337 -12.37 2.37 -13.59
N ASN A 338 -12.09 2.07 -14.87
CA ASN A 338 -11.28 0.91 -15.24
C ASN A 338 -9.78 1.24 -15.17
N ARG A 339 -9.38 2.47 -15.55
CA ARG A 339 -7.99 2.90 -15.53
C ARG A 339 -7.87 4.41 -15.26
N PRO A 340 -7.97 4.84 -13.97
CA PRO A 340 -7.91 6.25 -13.61
C PRO A 340 -6.59 6.93 -14.01
N ILE A 341 -5.49 6.16 -13.95
CA ILE A 341 -4.17 6.57 -14.43
C ILE A 341 -3.76 5.60 -15.55
N LEU A 342 -3.76 6.10 -16.77
CA LEU A 342 -3.34 5.41 -17.98
C LEU A 342 -1.84 5.67 -18.22
N TYR A 343 -1.09 4.59 -18.43
CA TYR A 343 0.35 4.60 -18.67
C TYR A 343 0.60 4.17 -20.11
N VAL A 344 1.28 5.01 -20.90
CA VAL A 344 1.66 4.70 -22.29
C VAL A 344 3.16 4.82 -22.42
N LYS A 345 3.80 3.74 -22.90
CA LYS A 345 5.24 3.68 -23.15
C LYS A 345 5.53 4.09 -24.59
N ILE A 346 6.47 5.00 -24.76
CA ILE A 346 6.98 5.46 -26.04
C ILE A 346 8.38 4.87 -26.22
N LEU A 347 8.57 4.11 -27.29
CA LEU A 347 9.85 3.55 -27.70
C LEU A 347 10.33 4.28 -28.96
N ALA A 348 11.57 4.72 -29.00
CA ALA A 348 12.16 5.33 -30.18
C ALA A 348 13.61 4.89 -30.33
N ASP A 349 14.03 4.67 -31.57
CA ASP A 349 15.42 4.45 -31.98
C ASP A 349 15.87 5.63 -32.84
N ILE A 350 16.89 6.36 -32.37
CA ILE A 350 17.31 7.64 -32.93
C ILE A 350 18.68 7.50 -33.59
N TYR A 351 18.81 7.88 -34.87
CA TYR A 351 20.06 7.77 -35.63
C TYR A 351 20.61 9.10 -36.14
#